data_AF-A0A135V406-F1
#
_entry.id   AF-A0A135V406-F1
#
_cell.length_a   1.000
_cell.length_b   1.000
_cell.length_c   1.000
_cell.angle_alpha   90.00
_cell.angle_beta   90.00
_cell.angle_gamma   90.00
#
_symmetry.space_group_name_H-M   'P 1'
#
loop_
_entity.id
_entity.type
_entity.pdbx_description
1 polymer ?
#
loop_
_entity_poly.entity_id
_entity_poly.type
_entity_poly.pdbx_seq_one_letter_code
_entity_poly.pdbx_strand_id
1 'polypeptide(L)'
;MVSSHDSLRADFRQYYPRSRLTLFPQSPPDPHGRSNYEVPDGFKEKRTLSEREENMSRTALCFDDDNQPHLLDTSQHDDPANNLCVEVVRSLSGDIDGDNQVLLVKVLSKPMINLKFPVPETQEHAIVKIFDPVFYPEYFPAEEGPWKAGAYKELHDNNLTGYSHLARQYYSCWTTRLMSYSPDFEGRTRHIGLVLLEYIQGTNIQALCRHDDDEVLIPPEGRICSDSDGPDAMNFDEEKRLDILAQLLAGAVEQVYKGVWHE
;
A
#
# COMPACT_ATOMS: atom_id res chain seq x y z
N MET A 1 -0.03 21.59 -27.67
CA MET A 1 -0.19 20.25 -27.09
C MET A 1 0.72 20.18 -25.88
N VAL A 2 0.16 20.21 -24.68
CA VAL A 2 0.92 19.85 -23.47
C VAL A 2 1.26 18.38 -23.62
N SER A 3 2.53 18.02 -23.46
CA SER A 3 2.98 16.63 -23.56
C SER A 3 2.21 15.79 -22.54
N SER A 4 1.74 14.59 -22.91
CA SER A 4 1.06 13.67 -21.97
C SER A 4 1.89 13.44 -20.69
N HIS A 5 3.22 13.46 -20.80
CA HIS A 5 4.14 13.38 -19.66
C HIS A 5 4.07 14.56 -18.69
N ASP A 6 3.79 15.77 -19.17
CA ASP A 6 3.69 16.96 -18.30
C ASP A 6 2.43 16.88 -17.41
N SER A 7 1.35 16.30 -17.92
CA SER A 7 0.12 16.07 -17.15
C SER A 7 0.28 14.99 -16.07
N LEU A 8 0.98 13.89 -16.37
CA LEU A 8 1.27 12.83 -15.39
C LEU A 8 2.13 13.35 -14.22
N ARG A 9 3.15 14.17 -14.53
CA ARG A 9 3.96 14.82 -13.50
C ARG A 9 3.15 15.78 -12.63
N ALA A 10 2.19 16.48 -13.21
CA ALA A 10 1.31 17.36 -12.44
C ALA A 10 0.40 16.56 -11.52
N ASP A 11 -0.21 15.49 -12.02
CA ASP A 11 -1.05 14.57 -11.24
C ASP A 11 -0.29 13.96 -10.06
N PHE A 12 0.98 13.59 -10.28
CA PHE A 12 1.84 12.99 -9.27
C PHE A 12 2.16 13.92 -8.10
N ARG A 13 2.10 15.25 -8.28
CA ARG A 13 2.35 16.23 -7.20
C ARG A 13 1.37 16.12 -6.04
N GLN A 14 0.20 15.49 -6.26
CA GLN A 14 -0.76 15.21 -5.19
C GLN A 14 -0.19 14.27 -4.12
N TYR A 15 0.89 13.54 -4.42
CA TYR A 15 1.62 12.68 -3.48
C TYR A 15 2.89 13.31 -2.91
N TYR A 16 3.13 14.60 -3.15
CA TYR A 16 4.30 15.27 -2.60
C TYR A 16 4.16 15.55 -1.10
N PRO A 17 5.28 15.71 -0.38
CA PRO A 17 5.26 16.11 1.02
C PRO A 17 4.35 17.32 1.27
N ARG A 18 3.62 17.28 2.39
CA ARG A 18 2.61 18.26 2.82
C ARG A 18 1.30 18.25 2.02
N SER A 19 1.18 17.43 0.99
CA SER A 19 -0.12 17.18 0.36
C SER A 19 -1.04 16.48 1.35
N ARG A 20 -2.33 16.82 1.30
CA ARG A 20 -3.35 16.20 2.15
C ARG A 20 -4.19 15.25 1.33
N LEU A 21 -4.42 14.07 1.88
CA LEU A 21 -5.32 13.07 1.30
C LEU A 21 -6.49 12.87 2.26
N THR A 22 -7.69 12.91 1.69
CA THR A 22 -8.93 12.52 2.39
C THR A 22 -9.22 11.09 2.01
N LEU A 23 -9.29 10.21 3.01
CA LEU A 23 -9.51 8.79 2.85
C LEU A 23 -10.95 8.47 3.27
N PHE A 24 -11.66 7.76 2.40
CA PHE A 24 -13.04 7.32 2.58
C PHE A 24 -13.04 5.83 2.89
N PRO A 25 -13.79 5.37 3.91
CA PRO A 25 -13.78 3.99 4.32
C PRO A 25 -14.33 3.10 3.21
N GLN A 26 -13.67 1.97 2.96
CA GLN A 26 -14.04 1.02 1.93
C GLN A 26 -14.04 -0.39 2.50
N SER A 27 -15.04 -1.18 2.13
CA SER A 27 -15.04 -2.60 2.51
C SER A 27 -13.93 -3.33 1.76
N PRO A 28 -13.02 -4.03 2.47
CA PRO A 28 -12.01 -4.83 1.80
C PRO A 28 -12.65 -5.95 0.98
N PRO A 29 -12.09 -6.28 -0.19
CA PRO A 29 -12.52 -7.44 -0.95
C PRO A 29 -12.23 -8.74 -0.17
N ASP A 30 -12.88 -9.82 -0.58
CA ASP A 30 -12.50 -11.14 -0.12
C ASP A 30 -11.12 -11.55 -0.68
N PRO A 31 -10.31 -12.28 0.11
CA PRO A 31 -9.06 -12.84 -0.39
C PRO A 31 -9.33 -13.79 -1.57
N HIS A 32 -8.51 -13.72 -2.61
CA HIS A 32 -8.53 -14.62 -3.77
C HIS A 32 -7.17 -14.67 -4.45
N GLY A 33 -6.96 -15.70 -5.27
CA GLY A 33 -5.79 -15.83 -6.14
C GLY A 33 -5.02 -17.15 -6.04
N ARG A 34 -5.44 -18.15 -5.24
CA ARG A 34 -4.77 -19.47 -5.12
C ARG A 34 -5.74 -20.60 -4.73
N SER A 35 -5.27 -21.86 -4.65
CA SER A 35 -6.10 -23.08 -4.52
C SER A 35 -7.15 -23.10 -3.39
N ASN A 36 -6.97 -22.31 -2.32
CA ASN A 36 -7.94 -22.21 -1.23
C ASN A 36 -8.88 -20.99 -1.34
N TYR A 37 -8.60 -20.07 -2.27
CA TYR A 37 -9.36 -18.85 -2.50
C TYR A 37 -9.45 -18.62 -4.02
N GLU A 38 -10.44 -19.25 -4.64
CA GLU A 38 -10.68 -19.12 -6.08
C GLU A 38 -10.92 -17.67 -6.46
N VAL A 39 -10.51 -17.31 -7.68
CA VAL A 39 -10.86 -16.02 -8.27
C VAL A 39 -12.39 -15.95 -8.39
N PRO A 40 -13.07 -14.95 -7.81
CA PRO A 40 -14.53 -14.91 -7.83
C PRO A 40 -15.09 -14.89 -9.26
N ASP A 41 -16.30 -15.40 -9.45
CA ASP A 41 -16.96 -15.44 -10.77
C ASP A 41 -17.02 -14.03 -11.40
N GLY A 42 -16.54 -13.91 -12.64
CA GLY A 42 -16.46 -12.65 -13.38
C GLY A 42 -15.14 -11.90 -13.27
N PHE A 43 -14.18 -12.39 -12.47
CA PHE A 43 -12.84 -11.81 -12.37
C PHE A 43 -11.84 -12.55 -13.26
N LYS A 44 -10.94 -11.78 -13.88
CA LYS A 44 -9.82 -12.33 -14.65
C LYS A 44 -8.59 -12.43 -13.73
N GLU A 45 -7.85 -13.54 -13.81
CA GLU A 45 -6.56 -13.75 -13.13
C GLU A 45 -5.50 -12.68 -13.49
N LYS A 46 -5.69 -12.01 -14.63
CA LYS A 46 -4.89 -10.89 -15.08
C LYS A 46 -5.80 -9.82 -15.65
N ARG A 47 -5.59 -8.56 -15.25
CA ARG A 47 -6.24 -7.44 -15.93
C ARG A 47 -5.71 -7.38 -17.36
N THR A 48 -6.64 -7.51 -18.30
CA THR A 48 -6.38 -7.36 -19.73
C THR A 48 -7.32 -6.26 -20.20
N LEU A 49 -6.76 -5.20 -20.77
CA LEU A 49 -7.54 -4.11 -21.33
C LEU A 49 -8.49 -4.66 -22.41
N SER A 50 -9.70 -4.13 -22.45
CA SER A 50 -10.62 -4.35 -23.57
C SER A 50 -10.12 -3.65 -24.83
N GLU A 51 -10.59 -4.05 -26.02
CA GLU A 51 -10.28 -3.37 -27.30
C GLU A 51 -10.58 -1.86 -27.26
N ARG A 52 -11.59 -1.48 -26.46
CA ARG A 52 -11.94 -0.07 -26.20
C ARG A 52 -10.86 0.64 -25.38
N GLU A 53 -10.38 0.00 -24.32
CA GLU A 53 -9.37 0.54 -23.40
C GLU A 53 -7.96 0.61 -24.02
N GLU A 54 -7.61 -0.31 -24.92
CA GLU A 54 -6.30 -0.32 -25.61
C GLU A 54 -6.01 0.98 -26.37
N ASN A 55 -7.05 1.71 -26.78
CA ASN A 55 -6.93 2.98 -27.50
C ASN A 55 -7.00 4.21 -26.58
N MET A 56 -7.11 4.02 -25.26
CA MET A 56 -7.20 5.10 -24.28
C MET A 56 -5.81 5.51 -23.77
N SER A 57 -5.65 6.78 -23.42
CA SER A 57 -4.47 7.22 -22.66
C SER A 57 -4.54 6.70 -21.22
N ARG A 58 -3.40 6.59 -20.53
CA ARG A 58 -3.34 6.23 -19.09
C ARG A 58 -4.24 7.11 -18.23
N THR A 59 -4.28 8.41 -18.52
CA THR A 59 -5.18 9.36 -17.84
C THR A 59 -6.64 9.09 -18.19
N ALA A 60 -6.98 8.74 -19.44
CA ALA A 60 -8.35 8.38 -19.77
C ALA A 60 -8.82 7.10 -19.06
N LEU A 61 -7.94 6.10 -18.97
CA LEU A 61 -8.22 4.81 -18.31
C LEU A 61 -8.65 4.97 -16.85
N CYS A 62 -8.03 5.88 -16.08
CA CYS A 62 -8.37 6.04 -14.66
C CYS A 62 -9.74 6.68 -14.41
N PHE A 63 -10.34 7.27 -15.44
CA PHE A 63 -11.68 7.84 -15.41
C PHE A 63 -12.72 6.95 -16.07
N ASP A 64 -12.33 5.77 -16.55
CA ASP A 64 -13.26 4.76 -17.03
C ASP A 64 -13.89 4.02 -15.83
N ASP A 65 -15.16 3.65 -15.97
CA ASP A 65 -15.92 2.99 -14.91
C ASP A 65 -15.36 1.58 -14.62
N ASP A 66 -14.83 0.92 -15.65
CA ASP A 66 -14.22 -0.41 -15.55
C ASP A 66 -12.94 -0.41 -14.70
N ASN A 67 -12.41 0.78 -14.40
CA ASN A 67 -11.13 1.00 -13.73
C ASN A 67 -11.27 1.68 -12.36
N GLN A 68 -12.51 1.83 -11.88
CA GLN A 68 -12.75 2.29 -10.52
C GLN A 68 -12.36 1.21 -9.50
N PRO A 69 -12.08 1.61 -8.24
CA PRO A 69 -11.84 0.65 -7.16
C PRO A 69 -12.99 -0.37 -7.05
N HIS A 70 -12.64 -1.64 -6.84
CA HIS A 70 -13.64 -2.70 -6.71
C HIS A 70 -14.61 -2.41 -5.55
N LEU A 71 -15.92 -2.57 -5.81
CA LEU A 71 -17.02 -2.27 -4.89
C LEU A 71 -17.04 -0.82 -4.38
N LEU A 72 -16.52 0.15 -5.15
CA LEU A 72 -16.51 1.56 -4.78
C LEU A 72 -17.89 2.01 -4.26
N ASP A 73 -17.96 2.40 -2.99
CA ASP A 73 -19.16 2.94 -2.37
C ASP A 73 -18.99 4.44 -2.10
N THR A 74 -19.48 5.27 -3.01
CA THR A 74 -19.39 6.72 -2.86
C THR A 74 -20.42 7.32 -1.91
N SER A 75 -21.37 6.52 -1.38
CA SER A 75 -22.49 7.04 -0.58
C SER A 75 -22.04 7.71 0.72
N GLN A 76 -20.87 7.32 1.24
CA GLN A 76 -20.34 7.82 2.51
C GLN A 76 -19.35 8.98 2.37
N HIS A 77 -18.99 9.36 1.14
CA HIS A 77 -17.87 10.27 0.90
C HIS A 77 -18.19 11.74 1.25
N ASP A 78 -19.47 12.10 1.27
CA ASP A 78 -19.88 13.48 1.48
C ASP A 78 -20.11 13.81 2.97
N ASP A 79 -19.98 12.82 3.86
CA ASP A 79 -20.05 13.03 5.31
C ASP A 79 -18.63 13.16 5.89
N PRO A 80 -18.22 14.36 6.35
CA PRO A 80 -16.91 14.57 6.96
C PRO A 80 -16.65 13.72 8.19
N ALA A 81 -17.70 13.23 8.87
CA ALA A 81 -17.56 12.36 10.04
C ALA A 81 -16.95 10.99 9.70
N ASN A 82 -17.03 10.56 8.43
CA ASN A 82 -16.54 9.26 7.99
C ASN A 82 -15.07 9.30 7.54
N ASN A 83 -14.50 10.49 7.41
CA ASN A 83 -13.26 10.68 6.69
C ASN A 83 -12.04 10.58 7.61
N LEU A 84 -11.00 9.92 7.11
CA LEU A 84 -9.67 9.95 7.68
C LEU A 84 -8.83 10.94 6.87
N CYS A 85 -8.29 11.98 7.51
CA CYS A 85 -7.41 12.92 6.84
C CYS A 85 -5.95 12.60 7.19
N VAL A 86 -5.11 12.52 6.16
CA VAL A 86 -3.68 12.29 6.33
C VAL A 86 -2.87 13.33 5.57
N GLU A 87 -1.68 13.63 6.08
CA GLU A 87 -0.69 14.45 5.40
C GLU A 87 0.46 13.58 4.92
N VAL A 88 0.87 13.75 3.67
CA VAL A 88 2.04 13.05 3.13
C VAL A 88 3.30 13.61 3.76
N VAL A 89 4.10 12.76 4.38
CA VAL A 89 5.42 13.13 4.92
C VAL A 89 6.47 12.97 3.83
N ARG A 90 6.49 11.81 3.16
CA ARG A 90 7.37 11.51 2.02
C ARG A 90 6.89 10.28 1.25
N SER A 91 7.33 10.15 0.00
CA SER A 91 7.28 8.88 -0.72
C SER A 91 8.37 7.94 -0.21
N LEU A 92 8.04 6.66 -0.03
CA LEU A 92 8.97 5.58 0.31
C LEU A 92 9.30 4.73 -0.91
N SER A 93 8.35 4.54 -1.82
CA SER A 93 8.54 3.87 -3.10
C SER A 93 7.48 4.33 -4.11
N GLY A 94 7.76 4.06 -5.39
CA GLY A 94 6.92 4.44 -6.50
C GLY A 94 7.29 5.80 -7.08
N ASP A 95 7.14 5.90 -8.40
CA ASP A 95 7.34 7.10 -9.20
C ASP A 95 6.34 7.14 -10.36
N ILE A 96 6.58 8.02 -11.33
CA ILE A 96 5.74 8.17 -12.52
C ILE A 96 5.88 6.99 -13.51
N ASP A 97 6.87 6.12 -13.33
CA ASP A 97 7.30 5.13 -14.32
C ASP A 97 6.63 3.77 -14.17
N GLY A 98 5.77 3.54 -13.17
CA GLY A 98 4.88 2.38 -13.21
C GLY A 98 4.68 1.55 -11.94
N ASP A 99 4.99 2.04 -10.74
CA ASP A 99 4.92 1.21 -9.53
C ASP A 99 3.85 1.71 -8.53
N ASN A 100 3.47 0.83 -7.61
CA ASN A 100 2.69 1.12 -6.43
C ASN A 100 3.31 2.29 -5.66
N GLN A 101 2.54 3.34 -5.41
CA GLN A 101 3.00 4.43 -4.57
C GLN A 101 2.87 4.02 -3.11
N VAL A 102 3.97 4.03 -2.37
CA VAL A 102 3.97 3.77 -0.93
C VAL A 102 4.38 5.06 -0.25
N LEU A 103 3.46 5.66 0.48
CA LEU A 103 3.66 6.93 1.15
C LEU A 103 3.76 6.72 2.66
N LEU A 104 4.73 7.40 3.28
CA LEU A 104 4.69 7.67 4.71
C LEU A 104 3.76 8.86 4.93
N VAL A 105 2.73 8.67 5.75
CA VAL A 105 1.76 9.71 6.06
C VAL A 105 1.66 9.93 7.56
N LYS A 106 1.16 11.12 7.94
CA LYS A 106 0.83 11.49 9.30
C LYS A 106 -0.67 11.68 9.43
N VAL A 107 -1.29 11.06 10.43
CA VAL A 107 -2.74 11.17 10.66
C VAL A 107 -3.07 12.57 11.20
N LEU A 108 -3.94 13.29 10.50
CA LEU A 108 -4.39 14.63 10.90
C LEU A 108 -5.71 14.59 11.67
N SER A 109 -6.65 13.73 11.29
CA SER A 109 -7.93 13.57 11.97
C SER A 109 -8.52 12.19 11.71
N LYS A 110 -9.15 11.60 12.73
CA LYS A 110 -9.81 10.29 12.65
C LYS A 110 -11.30 10.44 12.30
N PRO A 111 -11.90 9.41 11.68
CA PRO A 111 -13.35 9.30 11.57
C PRO A 111 -14.00 9.29 12.96
N MET A 112 -15.20 9.87 13.05
CA MET A 112 -16.04 9.86 14.25
C MET A 112 -16.99 8.66 14.32
N ILE A 113 -17.00 7.83 13.27
CA ILE A 113 -17.79 6.60 13.19
C ILE A 113 -17.05 5.41 13.77
N ASN A 114 -17.82 4.41 14.21
CA ASN A 114 -17.28 3.12 14.61
C ASN A 114 -16.93 2.31 13.36
N LEU A 115 -15.63 2.20 13.08
CA LEU A 115 -15.12 1.35 12.01
C LEU A 115 -14.91 -0.08 12.51
N LYS A 116 -15.01 -1.03 11.59
CA LYS A 116 -14.71 -2.45 11.86
C LYS A 116 -13.24 -2.66 12.23
N PHE A 117 -12.35 -1.90 11.59
CA PHE A 117 -10.90 -2.00 11.75
C PHE A 117 -10.36 -0.84 12.58
N PRO A 118 -9.24 -1.03 13.29
CA PRO A 118 -8.57 0.05 14.00
C PRO A 118 -8.06 1.13 13.03
N VAL A 119 -7.88 2.34 13.55
CA VAL A 119 -7.29 3.48 12.84
C VAL A 119 -6.18 4.06 13.72
N PRO A 120 -5.01 4.42 13.15
CA PRO A 120 -3.92 5.02 13.92
C PRO A 120 -4.37 6.30 14.64
N GLU A 121 -3.70 6.64 15.73
CA GLU A 121 -4.03 7.84 16.50
C GLU A 121 -3.63 9.13 15.77
N THR A 122 -4.25 10.23 16.18
CA THR A 122 -3.91 11.54 15.61
C THR A 122 -2.44 11.87 15.90
N GLN A 123 -1.75 12.40 14.88
CA GLN A 123 -0.30 12.65 14.85
C GLN A 123 0.60 11.42 14.69
N GLU A 124 0.06 10.20 14.70
CA GLU A 124 0.85 9.01 14.42
C GLU A 124 1.18 8.89 12.93
N HIS A 125 2.26 8.14 12.66
CA HIS A 125 2.68 7.81 11.32
C HIS A 125 2.05 6.50 10.87
N ALA A 126 1.66 6.43 9.59
CA ALA A 126 1.16 5.24 8.95
C ALA A 126 1.71 5.13 7.53
N ILE A 127 1.57 3.94 6.95
CA ILE A 127 1.87 3.69 5.54
C ILE A 127 0.58 3.66 4.76
N VAL A 128 0.55 4.40 3.66
CA VAL A 128 -0.51 4.31 2.66
C VAL A 128 0.08 3.70 1.40
N LYS A 129 -0.40 2.51 1.01
CA LYS A 129 -0.12 1.92 -0.29
C LYS A 129 -1.24 2.27 -1.25
N ILE A 130 -0.90 2.94 -2.35
CA ILE A 130 -1.85 3.52 -3.31
C ILE A 130 -1.78 2.74 -4.63
N PHE A 131 -2.97 2.41 -5.13
CA PHE A 131 -3.17 1.71 -6.39
C PHE A 131 -3.81 2.67 -7.40
N ASP A 132 -3.11 3.75 -7.76
CA ASP A 132 -3.63 4.73 -8.74
C ASP A 132 -3.47 4.17 -10.17
N PRO A 133 -4.56 3.91 -10.91
CA PRO A 133 -4.50 3.40 -12.28
C PRO A 133 -3.69 4.28 -13.24
N VAL A 134 -3.51 5.57 -12.94
CA VAL A 134 -2.69 6.49 -13.75
C VAL A 134 -1.22 6.09 -13.72
N PHE A 135 -0.73 5.65 -12.56
CA PHE A 135 0.67 5.27 -12.34
C PHE A 135 0.86 3.77 -12.33
N TYR A 136 -0.21 3.00 -12.23
CA TYR A 136 -0.19 1.55 -12.40
C TYR A 136 0.11 1.16 -13.85
N PRO A 137 0.85 0.06 -14.09
CA PRO A 137 1.13 -0.42 -15.44
C PRO A 137 -0.09 -1.16 -16.01
N GLU A 138 -0.20 -1.18 -17.34
CA GLU A 138 -1.31 -1.82 -18.08
C GLU A 138 -1.35 -3.35 -17.88
N TYR A 139 -0.24 -3.95 -17.45
CA TYR A 139 -0.10 -5.38 -17.19
C TYR A 139 0.48 -5.61 -15.80
N PHE A 140 -0.34 -6.12 -14.88
CA PHE A 140 0.14 -6.56 -13.56
C PHE A 140 -0.44 -7.93 -13.18
N PRO A 141 0.30 -8.73 -12.40
CA PRO A 141 -0.24 -9.93 -11.77
C PRO A 141 -1.40 -9.53 -10.84
N ALA A 142 -2.52 -10.27 -10.81
CA ALA A 142 -3.61 -9.98 -9.87
C ALA A 142 -3.13 -9.86 -8.42
N GLU A 143 -2.08 -10.59 -8.06
CA GLU A 143 -1.47 -10.58 -6.72
C GLU A 143 -0.96 -9.21 -6.28
N GLU A 144 -0.66 -8.29 -7.22
CA GLU A 144 -0.09 -6.97 -6.94
C GLU A 144 -1.14 -5.90 -6.58
N GLY A 145 -2.40 -6.10 -6.96
CA GLY A 145 -3.45 -5.07 -6.98
C GLY A 145 -4.23 -4.87 -5.67
N PRO A 146 -5.44 -4.28 -5.74
CA PRO A 146 -6.33 -4.01 -4.60
C PRO A 146 -6.64 -5.25 -3.74
N TRP A 147 -6.47 -6.42 -4.34
CA TRP A 147 -6.61 -7.75 -3.76
C TRP A 147 -5.63 -8.04 -2.62
N LYS A 148 -4.48 -7.35 -2.56
CA LYS A 148 -3.61 -7.36 -1.38
C LYS A 148 -4.36 -6.98 -0.10
N ALA A 149 -5.40 -6.14 -0.19
CA ALA A 149 -6.25 -5.80 0.95
C ALA A 149 -7.02 -7.02 1.51
N GLY A 150 -7.41 -7.97 0.67
CA GLY A 150 -8.08 -9.20 1.07
C GLY A 150 -7.16 -10.11 1.89
N ALA A 151 -5.89 -10.25 1.48
CA ALA A 151 -4.89 -10.98 2.25
C ALA A 151 -4.64 -10.34 3.63
N TYR A 152 -4.47 -9.02 3.69
CA TYR A 152 -4.32 -8.32 4.98
C TYR A 152 -5.56 -8.45 5.87
N LYS A 153 -6.77 -8.39 5.29
CA LYS A 153 -8.01 -8.63 6.01
C LYS A 153 -8.05 -10.04 6.61
N GLU A 154 -7.68 -11.06 5.83
CA GLU A 154 -7.64 -12.45 6.31
C GLU A 154 -6.67 -12.60 7.48
N LEU A 155 -5.46 -12.07 7.36
CA LEU A 155 -4.48 -12.09 8.45
C LEU A 155 -4.99 -11.35 9.69
N HIS A 156 -5.60 -10.18 9.51
CA HIS A 156 -6.17 -9.39 10.60
C HIS A 156 -7.29 -10.15 11.33
N ASP A 157 -8.25 -10.72 10.59
CA ASP A 157 -9.37 -11.48 11.16
C ASP A 157 -8.87 -12.73 11.91
N ASN A 158 -7.65 -13.21 11.63
CA ASN A 158 -6.98 -14.31 12.33
C ASN A 158 -5.99 -13.83 13.42
N ASN A 159 -5.94 -12.54 13.76
CA ASN A 159 -5.01 -11.94 14.71
C ASN A 159 -3.52 -12.17 14.36
N LEU A 160 -3.16 -12.06 13.08
CA LEU A 160 -1.80 -12.22 12.57
C LEU A 160 -1.20 -10.92 12.00
N THR A 161 -1.78 -9.77 12.34
CA THR A 161 -1.27 -8.44 11.95
C THR A 161 -0.87 -7.64 13.17
N GLY A 162 0.14 -6.78 13.02
CA GLY A 162 0.64 -5.92 14.08
C GLY A 162 1.60 -6.67 15.00
N TYR A 163 2.17 -5.98 15.98
CA TYR A 163 3.12 -6.60 16.90
C TYR A 163 2.49 -7.79 17.65
N SER A 164 3.12 -8.97 17.72
CA SER A 164 4.50 -9.30 17.32
C SER A 164 4.60 -10.10 16.00
N HIS A 165 3.63 -9.98 15.11
CA HIS A 165 3.52 -10.80 13.90
C HIS A 165 4.34 -10.24 12.74
N LEU A 166 4.60 -11.10 11.75
CA LEU A 166 5.35 -10.72 10.54
C LEU A 166 4.56 -9.73 9.66
N ALA A 167 3.24 -9.83 9.60
CA ALA A 167 2.43 -8.88 8.86
C ALA A 167 2.18 -7.61 9.68
N ARG A 168 2.36 -6.45 9.05
CA ARG A 168 2.09 -5.12 9.64
C ARG A 168 0.64 -5.02 10.11
N GLN A 169 0.39 -4.21 11.16
CA GLN A 169 -0.98 -3.91 11.57
C GLN A 169 -1.77 -3.37 10.37
N TYR A 170 -2.89 -4.02 10.08
CA TYR A 170 -3.81 -3.60 9.02
C TYR A 170 -4.85 -2.63 9.58
N TYR A 171 -5.00 -1.47 8.94
CA TYR A 171 -5.91 -0.40 9.34
C TYR A 171 -7.04 -0.16 8.33
N SER A 172 -7.45 -1.21 7.60
CA SER A 172 -8.48 -1.19 6.55
C SER A 172 -8.01 -0.80 5.14
N CYS A 173 -8.91 -1.09 4.20
CA CYS A 173 -8.96 -0.57 2.84
C CYS A 173 -9.75 0.75 2.85
N TRP A 174 -9.35 1.63 1.94
CA TRP A 174 -9.88 2.98 1.82
C TRP A 174 -9.90 3.37 0.35
N THR A 175 -10.62 4.44 0.02
CA THR A 175 -10.48 5.14 -1.25
C THR A 175 -10.12 6.60 -1.05
N THR A 176 -9.56 7.25 -2.06
CA THR A 176 -9.41 8.70 -2.08
C THR A 176 -9.87 9.27 -3.41
N ARG A 177 -10.15 10.57 -3.43
CA ARG A 177 -10.63 11.32 -4.60
C ARG A 177 -9.54 12.31 -5.02
N LEU A 178 -8.99 12.14 -6.21
CA LEU A 178 -7.99 13.06 -6.77
C LEU A 178 -8.49 13.68 -8.07
N MET A 179 -8.06 14.91 -8.34
CA MET A 179 -8.34 15.58 -9.61
C MET A 179 -7.20 15.31 -10.61
N SER A 180 -7.50 15.40 -11.90
CA SER A 180 -6.44 15.50 -12.92
C SER A 180 -6.13 16.96 -13.23
N TYR A 181 -4.85 17.24 -13.46
CA TYR A 181 -4.35 18.48 -14.02
C TYR A 181 -4.17 18.42 -15.53
N SER A 182 -4.58 17.32 -16.18
CA SER A 182 -4.67 17.27 -17.63
C SER A 182 -5.81 18.18 -18.12
N PRO A 183 -5.56 19.07 -19.09
CA PRO A 183 -6.61 19.94 -19.64
C PRO A 183 -7.82 19.17 -20.18
N ASP A 184 -7.60 17.97 -20.71
CA ASP A 184 -8.66 17.13 -21.30
C ASP A 184 -9.61 16.54 -20.23
N PHE A 185 -9.20 16.59 -18.96
CA PHE A 185 -9.92 16.01 -17.82
C PHE A 185 -10.12 17.03 -16.68
N GLU A 186 -10.06 18.32 -16.99
CA GLU A 186 -10.24 19.39 -16.02
C GLU A 186 -11.59 19.25 -15.29
N GLY A 187 -11.56 19.36 -13.96
CA GLY A 187 -12.74 19.22 -13.10
C GLY A 187 -13.25 17.79 -12.93
N ARG A 188 -12.64 16.78 -13.57
CA ARG A 188 -12.96 15.38 -13.32
C ARG A 188 -12.18 14.84 -12.12
N THR A 189 -12.85 14.01 -11.34
CA THR A 189 -12.29 13.34 -10.17
C THR A 189 -12.19 11.85 -10.43
N ARG A 190 -11.05 11.25 -10.10
CA ARG A 190 -10.84 9.80 -10.12
C ARG A 190 -10.83 9.25 -8.70
N HIS A 191 -11.33 8.04 -8.52
CA HIS A 191 -11.26 7.33 -7.26
C HIS A 191 -10.11 6.34 -7.27
N ILE A 192 -9.38 6.29 -6.17
CA ILE A 192 -8.15 5.49 -6.07
C ILE A 192 -8.26 4.61 -4.84
N GLY A 193 -8.03 3.31 -5.02
CA GLY A 193 -7.96 2.36 -3.92
C GLY A 193 -6.64 2.49 -3.18
N LEU A 194 -6.69 2.36 -1.85
CA LEU A 194 -5.51 2.38 -1.01
C LEU A 194 -5.66 1.50 0.22
N VAL A 195 -4.52 1.03 0.72
CA VAL A 195 -4.43 0.19 1.91
C VAL A 195 -3.62 0.93 2.97
N LEU A 196 -4.21 1.08 4.17
CA LEU A 196 -3.58 1.74 5.30
C LEU A 196 -2.95 0.69 6.22
N LEU A 197 -1.67 0.85 6.53
CA LEU A 197 -0.86 -0.10 7.29
C LEU A 197 -0.03 0.61 8.37
N GLU A 198 0.43 -0.17 9.33
CA GLU A 198 1.46 0.22 10.30
C GLU A 198 2.71 0.79 9.61
N TYR A 199 3.25 1.86 10.18
CA TYR A 199 4.60 2.29 9.89
C TYR A 199 5.58 1.65 10.87
N ILE A 200 6.47 0.82 10.34
CA ILE A 200 7.59 0.27 11.09
C ILE A 200 8.78 1.21 10.91
N GLN A 201 9.14 1.91 11.98
CA GLN A 201 10.37 2.69 12.03
C GLN A 201 11.55 1.75 12.28
N GLY A 202 12.47 1.69 11.32
CA GLY A 202 13.68 0.89 11.43
C GLY A 202 14.43 0.79 10.11
N THR A 203 15.53 0.05 10.14
CA THR A 203 16.40 -0.20 8.97
C THR A 203 16.15 -1.61 8.45
N ASN A 204 15.99 -1.76 7.14
CA ASN A 204 15.85 -3.08 6.54
C ASN A 204 17.18 -3.88 6.63
N ILE A 205 17.11 -5.21 6.67
CA ILE A 205 18.28 -6.08 6.86
C ILE A 205 19.34 -5.86 5.77
N GLN A 206 18.92 -5.63 4.52
CA GLN A 206 19.84 -5.41 3.41
C GLN A 206 20.67 -4.13 3.59
N ALA A 207 20.07 -3.06 4.11
CA ALA A 207 20.74 -1.79 4.38
C ALA A 207 21.61 -1.84 5.66
N LEU A 208 21.37 -2.81 6.54
CA LEU A 208 22.26 -3.08 7.68
C LEU A 208 23.54 -3.78 7.24
N CYS A 209 23.46 -4.64 6.23
CA CYS A 209 24.58 -5.43 5.73
C CYS A 209 25.36 -4.69 4.63
N ARG A 210 26.65 -5.03 4.48
CA ARG A 210 27.42 -4.70 3.27
C ARG A 210 27.39 -5.86 2.29
N HIS A 211 27.67 -5.61 1.02
CA HIS A 211 27.79 -6.65 0.01
C HIS A 211 29.29 -6.92 -0.23
N ASP A 212 29.66 -8.17 -0.48
CA ASP A 212 30.95 -8.50 -1.08
C ASP A 212 30.87 -8.51 -2.61
N ASP A 213 31.98 -8.91 -3.25
CA ASP A 213 32.09 -8.99 -4.70
C ASP A 213 31.12 -10.01 -5.33
N ASP A 214 30.57 -10.94 -4.55
CA ASP A 214 29.59 -11.95 -4.96
C ASP A 214 28.14 -11.58 -4.56
N GLU A 215 27.89 -10.32 -4.17
CA GLU A 215 26.60 -9.80 -3.69
C GLU A 215 26.07 -10.51 -2.43
N VAL A 216 26.94 -11.17 -1.67
CA VAL A 216 26.57 -11.82 -0.41
C VAL A 216 26.49 -10.78 0.70
N LEU A 217 25.40 -10.84 1.48
CA LEU A 217 25.19 -9.96 2.63
C LEU A 217 26.15 -10.30 3.78
N ILE A 218 27.11 -9.41 4.02
CA ILE A 218 27.99 -9.45 5.17
C ILE A 218 27.39 -8.59 6.30
N PRO A 219 27.10 -9.19 7.48
CA PRO A 219 26.59 -8.43 8.63
C PRO A 219 27.62 -7.39 9.11
N PRO A 220 27.17 -6.27 9.70
CA PRO A 220 28.06 -5.32 10.33
C PRO A 220 28.72 -5.93 11.58
N GLU A 221 29.96 -5.54 11.83
CA GLU A 221 30.70 -5.94 13.03
C GLU A 221 30.32 -5.03 14.21
N GLY A 222 29.96 -5.62 15.34
CA GLY A 222 29.69 -4.90 16.59
C GLY A 222 28.23 -4.44 16.76
N ARG A 223 28.05 -3.33 17.49
CA ARG A 223 26.74 -2.79 17.85
C ARG A 223 26.16 -1.95 16.72
N ILE A 224 24.91 -2.23 16.34
CA ILE A 224 24.12 -1.42 15.43
C ILE A 224 23.25 -0.47 16.25
N CYS A 225 23.32 0.82 15.97
CA CYS A 225 22.31 1.77 16.44
C CYS A 225 21.20 1.84 15.39
N SER A 226 20.01 1.38 15.76
CA SER A 226 18.84 1.40 14.86
C SER A 226 18.28 2.81 14.67
N ASP A 227 18.60 3.77 15.55
CA ASP A 227 18.26 5.18 15.37
C ASP A 227 19.12 6.14 16.21
N SER A 228 19.06 7.43 15.89
CA SER A 228 19.82 8.50 16.56
C SER A 228 19.38 8.77 18.01
N ASP A 229 18.13 8.41 18.34
CA ASP A 229 17.46 8.72 19.61
C ASP A 229 17.03 7.47 20.43
N GLY A 230 17.43 6.27 20.01
CA GLY A 230 17.09 5.01 20.70
C GLY A 230 18.22 4.53 21.63
N PRO A 231 17.93 4.14 22.90
CA PRO A 231 18.95 3.63 23.82
C PRO A 231 19.45 2.21 23.49
N ASP A 232 18.79 1.51 22.56
CA ASP A 232 19.02 0.08 22.32
C ASP A 232 19.89 -0.15 21.10
N ALA A 233 21.19 -0.03 21.33
CA ALA A 233 22.18 -0.60 20.44
C ALA A 233 22.06 -2.14 20.45
N MET A 234 21.75 -2.72 19.29
CA MET A 234 21.56 -4.16 19.12
C MET A 234 22.86 -4.81 18.64
N ASN A 235 23.24 -5.93 19.26
CA ASN A 235 24.28 -6.79 18.70
C ASN A 235 23.67 -7.63 17.58
N PHE A 236 24.23 -7.55 16.38
CA PHE A 236 23.79 -8.34 15.22
C PHE A 236 24.71 -9.54 15.00
N ASP A 237 24.96 -10.28 16.08
CA ASP A 237 25.77 -11.49 16.10
C ASP A 237 25.03 -12.70 15.50
N GLU A 238 25.69 -13.86 15.46
CA GLU A 238 25.10 -15.09 14.92
C GLU A 238 23.84 -15.52 15.67
N GLU A 239 23.86 -15.49 17.01
CA GLU A 239 22.71 -15.86 17.83
C GLU A 239 21.50 -15.00 17.49
N LYS A 240 21.68 -13.67 17.44
CA LYS A 240 20.58 -12.76 17.13
C LYS A 240 20.11 -12.89 15.68
N ARG A 241 21.00 -13.17 14.72
CA ARG A 241 20.61 -13.43 13.32
C ARG A 241 19.79 -14.72 13.19
N LEU A 242 20.15 -15.78 13.91
CA LEU A 242 19.38 -17.03 13.95
C LEU A 242 18.01 -16.83 14.61
N ASP A 243 17.94 -16.02 15.68
CA ASP A 243 16.68 -15.62 16.32
C ASP A 243 15.76 -14.85 15.34
N ILE A 244 16.29 -13.87 14.61
CA ILE A 244 15.53 -13.17 13.56
C ILE A 244 15.05 -14.14 12.49
N LEU A 245 15.92 -15.03 11.99
CA LEU A 245 15.55 -16.01 10.98
C LEU A 245 14.45 -16.95 11.47
N ALA A 246 14.53 -17.42 12.72
CA ALA A 246 13.50 -18.26 13.32
C ALA A 246 12.15 -17.54 13.40
N GLN A 247 12.13 -16.26 13.79
CA GLN A 247 10.92 -15.44 13.83
C GLN A 247 10.33 -15.22 12.42
N LEU A 248 11.17 -14.92 11.42
CA LEU A 248 10.74 -14.76 10.02
C LEU A 248 10.13 -16.04 9.47
N LEU A 249 10.77 -17.20 9.71
CA LEU A 249 10.28 -18.50 9.26
C LEU A 249 8.97 -18.88 9.95
N ALA A 250 8.88 -18.71 11.27
CA ALA A 250 7.65 -18.97 12.01
C ALA A 250 6.50 -18.11 11.48
N GLY A 251 6.71 -16.80 11.33
CA GLY A 251 5.71 -15.89 10.81
C GLY A 251 5.29 -16.20 9.36
N ALA A 252 6.23 -16.60 8.50
CA ALA A 252 5.91 -17.02 7.14
C ALA A 252 5.06 -18.30 7.11
N VAL A 253 5.38 -19.28 7.96
CA VAL A 253 4.60 -20.53 8.08
C VAL A 253 3.19 -20.25 8.60
N GLU A 254 3.04 -19.34 9.56
CA GLU A 254 1.72 -18.91 10.06
C GLU A 254 0.86 -18.30 8.94
N GLN A 255 1.44 -17.44 8.12
CA GLN A 255 0.72 -16.81 6.99
C GLN A 255 0.37 -17.84 5.90
N VAL A 256 1.29 -18.75 5.56
CA VAL A 256 1.03 -19.83 4.61
C VAL A 256 -0.07 -20.77 5.10
N TYR A 257 -0.11 -21.07 6.40
CA TYR A 257 -1.19 -21.86 6.99
C TYR A 257 -2.57 -21.20 6.84
N LYS A 258 -2.62 -19.87 6.75
CA LYS A 258 -3.83 -19.09 6.43
C LYS A 258 -4.03 -18.86 4.93
N GLY A 259 -3.25 -19.52 4.08
CA GLY A 259 -3.34 -19.42 2.63
C GLY A 259 -2.76 -18.15 2.04
N VAL A 260 -1.97 -17.39 2.81
CA VAL A 260 -1.21 -16.22 2.33
C VAL A 260 0.23 -16.63 2.05
N TRP A 261 0.64 -16.54 0.79
CA TRP A 261 1.97 -16.95 0.34
C TRP A 261 2.87 -15.74 0.06
N HIS A 262 4.18 -15.95 0.21
CA HIS A 262 5.22 -14.95 -0.06
C HIS A 262 6.12 -15.49 -1.17
N GLU A 263 5.76 -15.25 -2.43
CA GLU A 263 6.57 -15.55 -3.61
C GLU A 263 7.24 -14.30 -4.17
#